data_AF-A0A0Q6DH79-F1
#
_entry.id   AF-A0A0Q6DH79-F1
#
_cell.length_a   1.000
_cell.length_b   1.000
_cell.length_c   1.000
_cell.angle_alpha   90.00
_cell.angle_beta   90.00
_cell.angle_gamma   90.00
#
_symmetry.space_group_name_H-M   'P 1'
#
loop_
_entity.id
_entity.type
_entity.pdbx_description
1 polymer ?
#
loop_
_entity_poly.entity_id
_entity_poly.type
_entity_poly.pdbx_seq_one_letter_code
_entity_poly.pdbx_strand_id
1 'polypeptide(L)'
;MSALVALSPSRAESARLPRLRSLRTGTGSDAAATARAVGPAALGLALVLGVGGVFVLPLVPAAVQPLIAPLALLVGAALAMRLRPAPARAPIEASALAASTVPEARPTAAVVALVPAEALPDAMPAASPEVAAELRDYPLFTEILCRQLSSVTQISEEAAGKILAGLMSVDGQIDALMSFIQQSASNDQVAEVVRDIEGQIGACRDLLGQFVAYQATEAGQVVQQRARLQAETQSVSTALDGIGVIARQTTMLSINVAIQAARAGDVGKGFMVIGNEIRTLAQEVHVLSQDIHARIETLMRTVMVDFQERAESRATMEQSSIGHIVETLDCLAENVTTLLTHQRDVLQKVETENEAIARPILDMMGSIQFQDITRQQIEQLNTMSTMVTSHMDELAERLEGAERPADSGTMSHKLDALFAGYVMDSQRNTHRAAQGQGSDAVPQTAAIELF
;
A
#
# COMPACT_ATOMS: atom_id res chain seq x y z
N MET A 1 -66.79 -0.70 2.71
CA MET A 1 -66.82 0.73 2.37
C MET A 1 -65.39 1.10 1.99
N SER A 2 -64.98 0.88 0.73
CA SER A 2 -65.08 1.81 -0.42
C SER A 2 -64.14 3.01 -0.22
N ALA A 3 -63.19 3.40 -1.08
CA ALA A 3 -62.82 3.14 -2.48
C ALA A 3 -61.34 3.60 -2.63
N LEU A 4 -60.42 3.16 -3.50
CA LEU A 4 -60.41 2.73 -4.90
C LEU A 4 -60.82 3.82 -5.91
N VAL A 5 -59.87 4.65 -6.35
CA VAL A 5 -59.90 5.30 -7.68
C VAL A 5 -58.49 5.34 -8.27
N ALA A 6 -58.38 4.75 -9.45
CA ALA A 6 -57.25 4.73 -10.35
C ALA A 6 -57.47 5.71 -11.52
N LEU A 7 -56.47 5.79 -12.40
CA LEU A 7 -56.48 6.28 -13.80
C LEU A 7 -56.24 7.79 -13.99
N SER A 8 -55.48 8.29 -14.96
CA SER A 8 -54.55 7.75 -15.98
C SER A 8 -53.98 8.97 -16.76
N PRO A 9 -53.11 8.80 -17.78
CA PRO A 9 -52.15 9.80 -18.26
C PRO A 9 -52.60 10.58 -19.51
N SER A 10 -51.90 11.69 -19.81
CA SER A 10 -52.05 12.44 -21.07
C SER A 10 -50.73 12.44 -21.84
N ARG A 11 -50.79 11.75 -22.98
CA ARG A 11 -49.91 11.80 -24.15
C ARG A 11 -50.15 13.08 -24.95
N ALA A 12 -49.15 13.37 -25.82
CA ALA A 12 -49.25 13.81 -27.22
C ALA A 12 -48.53 15.15 -27.46
N GLU A 13 -47.39 15.12 -28.15
CA GLU A 13 -47.24 15.45 -29.58
C GLU A 13 -46.87 16.93 -29.75
N SER A 14 -46.08 17.40 -30.71
CA SER A 14 -45.18 16.82 -31.71
C SER A 14 -44.50 18.02 -32.40
N ALA A 15 -43.34 17.77 -33.02
CA ALA A 15 -42.78 18.49 -34.16
C ALA A 15 -42.32 19.97 -34.00
N ARG A 16 -41.02 20.21 -34.19
CA ARG A 16 -40.46 20.73 -35.47
C ARG A 16 -38.94 20.94 -35.38
N LEU A 17 -38.22 20.23 -36.25
CA LEU A 17 -36.89 20.62 -36.73
C LEU A 17 -37.05 21.85 -37.66
N PRO A 18 -36.03 22.71 -37.76
CA PRO A 18 -35.20 22.65 -38.97
C PRO A 18 -33.68 22.75 -38.73
N ARG A 19 -33.00 22.31 -39.77
CA ARG A 19 -31.58 22.06 -40.02
C ARG A 19 -30.68 23.32 -40.08
N LEU A 20 -29.41 23.09 -39.68
CA LEU A 20 -28.12 23.51 -40.28
C LEU A 20 -27.25 24.64 -39.65
N ARG A 21 -25.98 24.24 -39.44
CA ARG A 21 -24.69 24.97 -39.46
C ARG A 21 -24.30 25.86 -38.27
N SER A 22 -23.40 25.36 -37.43
CA SER A 22 -21.97 25.75 -37.49
C SER A 22 -21.12 24.87 -36.57
N LEU A 23 -20.04 24.33 -37.14
CA LEU A 23 -18.93 23.71 -36.42
C LEU A 23 -18.15 24.82 -35.69
N ARG A 24 -18.03 24.74 -34.37
CA ARG A 24 -16.94 25.41 -33.65
C ARG A 24 -16.51 24.55 -32.47
N THR A 25 -15.24 24.20 -32.50
CA THR A 25 -14.47 23.42 -31.53
C THR A 25 -14.53 24.02 -30.13
N GLY A 26 -15.06 23.27 -29.17
CA GLY A 26 -15.00 23.60 -27.75
C GLY A 26 -13.77 22.96 -27.10
N THR A 27 -12.78 23.78 -26.75
CA THR A 27 -11.69 23.43 -25.84
C THR A 27 -11.65 24.45 -24.71
N GLY A 28 -11.62 23.96 -23.46
CA GLY A 28 -10.89 24.67 -22.39
C GLY A 28 -11.63 25.14 -21.13
N SER A 29 -12.96 25.10 -21.00
CA SER A 29 -13.61 25.79 -19.84
C SER A 29 -14.11 24.90 -18.68
N ASP A 30 -14.38 23.61 -18.87
CA ASP A 30 -15.01 22.81 -17.79
C ASP A 30 -14.04 22.06 -16.87
N ALA A 31 -12.76 21.93 -17.26
CA ALA A 31 -11.73 21.28 -16.42
C ALA A 31 -11.17 22.19 -15.31
N ALA A 32 -11.37 23.51 -15.40
CA ALA A 32 -10.85 24.46 -14.42
C ALA A 32 -11.77 24.66 -13.20
N ALA A 33 -13.04 24.27 -13.30
CA ALA A 33 -14.02 24.44 -12.21
C ALA A 33 -13.98 23.28 -11.19
N THR A 34 -13.62 22.07 -11.61
CA THR A 34 -13.54 20.88 -10.73
C THR A 34 -12.25 20.83 -9.91
N ALA A 35 -11.19 21.55 -10.31
CA ALA A 35 -9.90 21.59 -9.59
C ALA A 35 -9.89 22.48 -8.34
N ARG A 36 -10.91 23.33 -8.12
CA ARG A 36 -10.94 24.28 -6.98
C ARG A 36 -11.67 23.78 -5.72
N ALA A 37 -12.34 22.63 -5.76
CA ALA A 37 -13.13 22.14 -4.63
C ALA A 37 -12.42 21.15 -3.69
N VAL A 38 -11.26 20.59 -4.09
CA VAL A 38 -10.55 19.53 -3.32
C VAL A 38 -9.31 20.06 -2.57
N GLY A 39 -8.97 21.34 -2.76
CA GLY A 39 -7.69 21.94 -2.35
C GLY A 39 -7.32 21.93 -0.85
N PRO A 40 -8.24 22.13 0.13
CA PRO A 40 -7.81 22.26 1.54
C PRO A 40 -7.84 20.95 2.34
N ALA A 41 -8.80 20.06 2.08
CA ALA A 41 -9.01 18.85 2.89
C ALA A 41 -8.00 17.73 2.59
N ALA A 42 -7.61 17.58 1.31
CA ALA A 42 -6.58 16.62 0.89
C ALA A 42 -5.17 17.05 1.33
N LEU A 43 -4.93 18.36 1.44
CA LEU A 43 -3.67 18.92 1.96
C LEU A 43 -3.51 18.68 3.47
N GLY A 44 -4.61 18.69 4.24
CA GLY A 44 -4.60 18.41 5.68
C GLY A 44 -4.24 16.96 6.01
N LEU A 45 -4.74 15.98 5.24
CA LEU A 45 -4.48 14.55 5.48
C LEU A 45 -3.05 14.14 5.07
N ALA A 46 -2.53 14.74 4.00
CA ALA A 46 -1.19 14.46 3.48
C ALA A 46 -0.08 14.99 4.40
N LEU A 47 -0.30 16.12 5.09
CA LEU A 47 0.63 16.67 6.08
C LEU A 47 0.72 15.80 7.34
N VAL A 48 -0.40 15.16 7.73
CA VAL A 48 -0.48 14.26 8.90
C VAL A 48 0.26 12.94 8.64
N LEU A 49 0.21 12.40 7.43
CA LEU A 49 0.92 11.16 7.07
C LEU A 49 2.43 11.36 6.83
N GLY A 50 2.83 12.49 6.23
CA GLY A 50 4.24 12.78 5.94
C GLY A 50 5.06 13.23 7.16
N VAL A 51 4.47 14.02 8.06
CA VAL A 51 5.16 14.48 9.29
C VAL A 51 4.97 13.49 10.44
N GLY A 52 3.84 12.75 10.48
CA GLY A 52 3.57 11.74 11.50
C GLY A 52 4.49 10.53 11.44
N GLY A 53 4.88 10.07 10.24
CA GLY A 53 5.75 8.91 10.06
C GLY A 53 7.14 9.04 10.71
N VAL A 54 7.67 10.27 10.79
CA VAL A 54 8.96 10.56 11.45
C VAL A 54 8.82 10.59 12.98
N PHE A 55 7.64 10.95 13.50
CA PHE A 55 7.37 11.01 14.94
C PHE A 55 6.94 9.66 15.56
N VAL A 56 6.48 8.69 14.75
CA VAL A 56 6.06 7.36 15.20
C VAL A 56 7.23 6.35 15.23
N LEU A 57 8.35 6.68 14.58
CA LEU A 57 9.56 5.86 14.56
C LEU A 57 10.07 5.38 15.95
N PRO A 58 9.99 6.16 17.06
CA PRO A 58 10.39 5.68 18.39
C PRO A 58 9.36 4.75 19.07
N LEU A 59 8.15 4.57 18.54
CA LEU A 59 7.14 3.63 19.07
C LEU A 59 7.23 2.22 18.45
N VAL A 60 8.03 2.04 17.39
CA VAL A 60 8.20 0.76 16.70
C VAL A 60 9.44 0.03 17.25
N PRO A 61 9.38 -1.29 17.50
CA PRO A 61 10.51 -2.07 17.99
C PRO A 61 11.77 -1.90 17.12
N ALA A 62 12.94 -1.73 17.76
CA ALA A 62 14.21 -1.42 17.10
C ALA A 62 14.62 -2.40 15.98
N ALA A 63 14.11 -3.64 16.02
CA ALA A 63 14.36 -4.65 15.00
C ALA A 63 13.71 -4.34 13.63
N VAL A 64 12.64 -3.54 13.59
CA VAL A 64 11.86 -3.27 12.36
C VAL A 64 12.15 -1.87 11.78
N GLN A 65 12.75 -0.98 12.58
CA GLN A 65 13.13 0.37 12.18
C GLN A 65 13.97 0.47 10.88
N PRO A 66 14.99 -0.37 10.62
CA PRO A 66 15.79 -0.24 9.39
C PRO A 66 15.03 -0.63 8.12
N LEU A 67 13.90 -1.34 8.23
CA LEU A 67 13.08 -1.75 7.09
C LEU A 67 12.09 -0.64 6.66
N ILE A 68 11.60 0.14 7.61
CA ILE A 68 10.53 1.13 7.40
C ILE A 68 11.10 2.52 7.08
N ALA A 69 12.27 2.86 7.63
CA ALA A 69 12.94 4.14 7.41
C ALA A 69 13.15 4.53 5.94
N PRO A 70 13.63 3.66 5.03
CA PRO A 70 13.81 4.03 3.62
C PRO A 70 12.48 4.26 2.89
N LEU A 71 11.43 3.51 3.24
CA LEU A 71 10.11 3.63 2.63
C LEU A 71 9.43 4.96 3.00
N ALA A 72 9.52 5.36 4.27
CA ALA A 72 8.97 6.63 4.75
C ALA A 72 9.69 7.84 4.11
N LEU A 73 11.00 7.74 3.91
CA LEU A 73 11.80 8.79 3.27
C LEU A 73 11.48 8.95 1.78
N LEU A 74 11.24 7.83 1.08
CA LEU A 74 10.81 7.80 -0.32
C LEU A 74 9.41 8.40 -0.51
N VAL A 75 8.45 8.04 0.34
CA VAL A 75 7.09 8.59 0.30
C VAL A 75 7.11 10.10 0.62
N GLY A 76 7.91 10.52 1.60
CA GLY A 76 8.12 11.93 1.92
C GLY A 76 8.74 12.72 0.76
N ALA A 77 9.73 12.15 0.08
CA ALA A 77 10.36 12.78 -1.08
C ALA A 77 9.41 12.88 -2.30
N ALA A 78 8.63 11.82 -2.58
CA ALA A 78 7.64 11.82 -3.65
C ALA A 78 6.51 12.83 -3.40
N LEU A 79 6.08 12.97 -2.14
CA LEU A 79 5.05 13.93 -1.74
C LEU A 79 5.58 15.38 -1.75
N ALA A 80 6.83 15.60 -1.35
CA ALA A 80 7.51 16.89 -1.44
C ALA A 80 7.72 17.34 -2.90
N MET A 81 7.95 16.39 -3.83
CA MET A 81 8.00 16.68 -5.27
C MET A 81 6.61 17.04 -5.83
N ARG A 82 5.52 16.45 -5.33
CA ARG A 82 4.14 16.80 -5.73
C ARG A 82 3.60 18.11 -5.16
N LEU A 83 4.08 18.53 -3.98
CA LEU A 83 3.66 19.77 -3.30
C LEU A 83 4.51 20.98 -3.67
N ARG A 84 5.61 20.81 -4.42
CA ARG A 84 6.32 21.94 -5.00
C ARG A 84 5.37 22.65 -5.97
N PRO A 85 5.04 23.93 -5.75
CA PRO A 85 4.29 24.68 -6.76
C PRO A 85 5.09 24.59 -8.05
N ALA A 86 4.43 24.12 -9.11
CA ALA A 86 5.05 24.04 -10.42
C ALA A 86 5.76 25.38 -10.68
N PRO A 87 7.07 25.39 -10.98
CA PRO A 87 7.71 26.63 -11.38
C PRO A 87 6.83 27.18 -12.49
N ALA A 88 6.43 28.46 -12.35
CA ALA A 88 5.63 29.15 -13.34
C ALA A 88 6.17 28.70 -14.70
N ARG A 89 5.30 28.07 -15.50
CA ARG A 89 5.66 27.61 -16.85
C ARG A 89 6.13 28.86 -17.58
N ALA A 90 7.43 29.14 -17.49
CA ALA A 90 8.13 29.84 -18.52
C ALA A 90 7.71 29.10 -19.77
N PRO A 91 7.23 29.80 -20.81
CA PRO A 91 7.00 29.15 -22.08
C PRO A 91 8.26 28.33 -22.32
N ILE A 92 8.10 27.02 -22.40
CA ILE A 92 9.13 26.20 -23.01
C ILE A 92 9.17 26.80 -24.39
N GLU A 93 10.11 27.72 -24.61
CA GLU A 93 10.55 28.05 -25.94
C GLU A 93 10.87 26.69 -26.52
N ALA A 94 9.99 26.24 -27.40
CA ALA A 94 10.13 25.06 -28.22
C ALA A 94 11.29 25.28 -29.20
N SER A 95 12.47 25.57 -28.65
CA SER A 95 13.66 26.03 -29.34
C SER A 95 14.88 25.16 -29.03
N ALA A 96 14.70 24.04 -28.29
CA ALA A 96 15.78 23.08 -28.04
C ALA A 96 15.44 21.61 -28.36
N LEU A 97 14.17 21.26 -28.60
CA LEU A 97 13.77 19.88 -28.97
C LEU A 97 12.89 19.77 -30.24
N ALA A 98 12.61 20.88 -30.92
CA ALA A 98 11.74 20.92 -32.11
C ALA A 98 12.41 21.46 -33.39
N ALA A 99 13.74 21.62 -33.39
CA ALA A 99 14.51 21.97 -34.59
C ALA A 99 15.76 21.09 -34.72
N SER A 100 15.60 19.79 -34.47
CA SER A 100 16.35 18.80 -35.22
C SER A 100 15.33 17.93 -35.91
N THR A 101 14.54 18.54 -36.79
CA THR A 101 14.28 17.86 -38.05
C THR A 101 15.66 17.47 -38.55
N VAL A 102 16.03 16.20 -38.39
CA VAL A 102 16.94 15.56 -39.33
C VAL A 102 16.40 16.05 -40.66
N PRO A 103 17.11 16.95 -41.39
CA PRO A 103 16.68 17.24 -42.72
C PRO A 103 16.59 15.86 -43.33
N GLU A 104 15.42 15.48 -43.84
CA GLU A 104 15.33 14.37 -44.76
C GLU A 104 16.39 14.68 -45.80
N ALA A 105 17.57 14.10 -45.61
CA ALA A 105 18.68 14.23 -46.49
C ALA A 105 18.27 13.33 -47.65
N ARG A 106 17.30 13.83 -48.44
CA ARG A 106 17.41 13.72 -49.88
C ARG A 106 18.90 13.91 -50.15
N PRO A 107 19.57 12.99 -50.84
CA PRO A 107 20.94 13.18 -51.20
C PRO A 107 20.99 14.52 -51.95
N THR A 108 21.35 15.59 -51.24
CA THR A 108 21.52 16.90 -51.83
C THR A 108 22.79 16.71 -52.63
N ALA A 109 22.59 16.39 -53.90
CA ALA A 109 23.59 16.44 -54.95
C ALA A 109 24.11 17.88 -55.03
N ALA A 110 24.93 18.30 -54.07
CA ALA A 110 25.42 19.67 -53.98
C ALA A 110 26.55 19.81 -52.93
N VAL A 111 27.63 19.06 -53.09
CA VAL A 111 28.99 19.65 -52.94
C VAL A 111 29.87 19.14 -54.08
N VAL A 112 29.37 19.33 -55.31
CA VAL A 112 30.21 19.84 -56.39
C VAL A 112 29.66 21.22 -56.63
N ALA A 113 30.21 22.23 -55.95
CA ALA A 113 30.03 23.59 -56.41
C ALA A 113 30.67 23.64 -57.81
N LEU A 114 29.84 23.62 -58.86
CA LEU A 114 30.28 24.00 -60.19
C LEU A 114 30.88 25.40 -60.05
N VAL A 115 32.20 25.48 -60.16
CA VAL A 115 32.90 26.74 -60.40
C VAL A 115 32.21 27.40 -61.61
N PRO A 116 31.79 28.67 -61.53
CA PRO A 116 31.28 29.38 -62.71
C PRO A 116 32.34 29.34 -63.79
N ALA A 117 31.97 28.89 -64.99
CA ALA A 117 32.87 28.75 -66.13
C ALA A 117 33.27 30.12 -66.76
N GLU A 118 33.69 31.08 -65.94
CA GLU A 118 34.23 32.36 -66.39
C GLU A 118 35.56 32.63 -65.68
N ALA A 119 36.61 32.73 -66.51
CA ALA A 119 38.03 32.91 -66.18
C ALA A 119 38.74 31.71 -65.53
N LEU A 120 38.82 30.58 -66.26
CA LEU A 120 39.97 29.68 -66.13
C LEU A 120 41.22 30.46 -66.57
N PRO A 121 42.27 30.62 -65.73
CA PRO A 121 43.54 31.17 -66.19
C PRO A 121 44.07 30.31 -67.34
N ASP A 122 44.44 30.94 -68.45
CA ASP A 122 45.11 30.28 -69.57
C ASP A 122 46.34 29.54 -69.03
N ALA A 123 46.30 28.22 -69.14
CA ALA A 123 47.19 27.26 -68.52
C ALA A 123 47.19 27.26 -66.99
N MET A 124 46.22 26.55 -66.37
CA MET A 124 46.58 25.76 -65.18
C MET A 124 47.83 24.94 -65.56
N PRO A 125 48.91 24.92 -64.76
CA PRO A 125 49.95 23.92 -64.96
C PRO A 125 49.23 22.58 -64.99
N ALA A 126 49.45 21.78 -66.03
CA ALA A 126 48.78 20.49 -66.17
C ALA A 126 48.86 19.78 -64.81
N ALA A 127 47.72 19.62 -64.13
CA ALA A 127 47.68 19.01 -62.81
C ALA A 127 48.50 17.73 -62.93
N SER A 128 49.52 17.58 -62.08
CA SER A 128 50.44 16.47 -62.23
C SER A 128 49.60 15.17 -62.27
N PRO A 129 49.88 14.24 -63.20
CA PRO A 129 49.09 13.01 -63.33
C PRO A 129 48.99 12.23 -62.01
N GLU A 130 49.93 12.47 -61.10
CA GLU A 130 49.95 11.99 -59.72
C GLU A 130 48.83 12.58 -58.84
N VAL A 131 48.59 13.90 -58.84
CA VAL A 131 47.50 14.53 -58.07
C VAL A 131 46.14 14.08 -58.61
N ALA A 132 46.01 13.98 -59.94
CA ALA A 132 44.79 13.46 -60.57
C ALA A 132 44.51 11.99 -60.24
N ALA A 133 45.55 11.18 -60.01
CA ALA A 133 45.40 9.81 -59.55
C ALA A 133 44.98 9.74 -58.07
N GLU A 134 45.56 10.56 -57.19
CA GLU A 134 45.20 10.60 -55.76
C GLU A 134 43.77 11.11 -55.53
N LEU A 135 43.28 12.04 -56.36
CA LEU A 135 41.89 12.50 -56.31
C LEU A 135 40.85 11.40 -56.65
N ARG A 136 41.25 10.30 -57.30
CA ARG A 136 40.33 9.17 -57.60
C ARG A 136 39.90 8.36 -56.38
N ASP A 137 40.64 8.45 -55.28
CA ASP A 137 40.35 7.69 -54.05
C ASP A 137 39.40 8.45 -53.10
N TYR A 138 39.19 9.75 -53.33
CA TYR A 138 38.30 10.60 -52.53
C TYR A 138 36.81 10.22 -52.57
N PRO A 139 36.24 9.78 -53.71
CA PRO A 139 34.89 9.23 -53.73
C PRO A 139 34.72 8.03 -52.80
N LEU A 140 35.72 7.14 -52.73
CA LEU A 140 35.70 5.99 -51.81
C LEU A 140 35.77 6.44 -50.34
N PHE A 141 36.67 7.37 -50.01
CA PHE A 141 36.71 7.99 -48.68
C PHE A 141 35.36 8.60 -48.29
N THR A 142 34.75 9.36 -49.20
CA THR A 142 33.47 10.03 -48.95
C THR A 142 32.34 9.01 -48.73
N GLU A 143 32.31 7.93 -49.52
CA GLU A 143 31.36 6.82 -49.32
C GLU A 143 31.55 6.15 -47.95
N ILE A 144 32.79 5.87 -47.56
CA ILE A 144 33.11 5.32 -46.23
C ILE A 144 32.61 6.26 -45.14
N LEU A 145 32.94 7.55 -45.20
CA LEU A 145 32.56 8.55 -44.20
C LEU A 145 31.03 8.67 -44.09
N CYS A 146 30.32 8.76 -45.22
CA CYS A 146 28.86 8.80 -45.25
C CYS A 146 28.23 7.55 -44.64
N ARG A 147 28.79 6.35 -44.91
CA ARG A 147 28.28 5.11 -44.33
C ARG A 147 28.56 4.98 -42.84
N GLN A 148 29.74 5.39 -42.38
CA GLN A 148 30.06 5.43 -40.94
C GLN A 148 29.12 6.40 -40.21
N LEU A 149 28.89 7.59 -40.77
CA LEU A 149 27.94 8.56 -40.22
C LEU A 149 26.51 7.99 -40.19
N SER A 150 26.09 7.30 -41.26
CA SER A 150 24.78 6.62 -41.30
C SER A 150 24.66 5.52 -40.25
N SER A 151 25.75 4.78 -39.98
CA SER A 151 25.77 3.77 -38.92
C SER A 151 25.62 4.39 -37.53
N VAL A 152 26.27 5.53 -37.26
CA VAL A 152 26.11 6.27 -36.00
C VAL A 152 24.66 6.68 -35.80
N THR A 153 24.05 7.29 -36.83
CA THR A 153 22.64 7.73 -36.74
C THR A 153 21.71 6.56 -36.51
N GLN A 154 21.92 5.42 -37.19
CA GLN A 154 21.09 4.24 -37.04
C GLN A 154 21.19 3.63 -35.63
N ILE A 155 22.40 3.49 -35.08
CA ILE A 155 22.61 2.96 -33.72
C ILE A 155 21.93 3.89 -32.70
N SER A 156 22.09 5.20 -32.86
CA SER A 156 21.47 6.20 -31.98
C SER A 156 19.94 6.17 -32.06
N GLU A 157 19.36 6.06 -33.26
CA GLU A 157 17.90 5.99 -33.46
C GLU A 157 17.33 4.71 -32.86
N GLU A 158 17.98 3.56 -33.06
CA GLU A 158 17.53 2.28 -32.51
C GLU A 158 17.57 2.29 -30.97
N ALA A 159 18.65 2.79 -30.37
CA ALA A 159 18.78 2.90 -28.92
C ALA A 159 17.75 3.88 -28.34
N ALA A 160 17.55 5.04 -28.96
CA ALA A 160 16.52 6.00 -28.56
C ALA A 160 15.10 5.38 -28.63
N GLY A 161 14.81 4.61 -29.68
CA GLY A 161 13.56 3.88 -29.84
C GLY A 161 13.34 2.85 -28.71
N LYS A 162 14.37 2.07 -28.36
CA LYS A 162 14.31 1.10 -27.24
C LYS A 162 14.06 1.80 -25.90
N ILE A 163 14.74 2.93 -25.64
CA ILE A 163 14.55 3.71 -24.41
C ILE A 163 13.13 4.29 -24.34
N LEU A 164 12.61 4.86 -25.43
CA LEU A 164 11.25 5.38 -25.48
C LEU A 164 10.21 4.28 -25.24
N ALA A 165 10.36 3.12 -25.89
CA ALA A 165 9.49 1.97 -25.68
C ALA A 165 9.52 1.48 -24.23
N GLY A 166 10.72 1.41 -23.63
CA GLY A 166 10.89 1.07 -22.21
C GLY A 166 10.19 2.06 -21.28
N LEU A 167 10.34 3.38 -21.52
CA LEU A 167 9.67 4.42 -20.75
C LEU A 167 8.14 4.33 -20.84
N MET A 168 7.61 4.10 -22.05
CA MET A 168 6.16 3.91 -22.24
C MET A 168 5.64 2.66 -21.51
N SER A 169 6.42 1.58 -21.49
CA SER A 169 6.06 0.37 -20.73
C SER A 169 6.04 0.64 -19.23
N VAL A 170 7.04 1.35 -18.70
CA VAL A 170 7.10 1.72 -17.28
C VAL A 170 5.94 2.62 -16.90
N ASP A 171 5.62 3.61 -17.72
CA ASP A 171 4.50 4.53 -17.49
C ASP A 171 3.16 3.76 -17.41
N GLY A 172 2.91 2.86 -18.36
CA GLY A 172 1.70 2.03 -18.35
C GLY A 172 1.61 1.10 -17.14
N GLN A 173 2.73 0.54 -16.68
CA GLN A 173 2.78 -0.29 -15.47
C GLN A 173 2.59 0.54 -14.19
N ILE A 174 3.17 1.73 -14.11
CA ILE A 174 2.94 2.67 -13.00
C ILE A 174 1.47 3.07 -12.94
N ASP A 175 0.84 3.38 -14.07
CA ASP A 175 -0.59 3.69 -14.14
C ASP A 175 -1.45 2.50 -13.67
N ALA A 176 -1.12 1.28 -14.11
CA ALA A 176 -1.80 0.07 -13.65
C ALA A 176 -1.65 -0.14 -12.14
N LEU A 177 -0.44 0.05 -11.60
CA LEU A 177 -0.16 -0.05 -10.17
C LEU A 177 -0.91 1.03 -9.36
N MET A 178 -0.90 2.29 -9.82
CA MET A 178 -1.64 3.37 -9.17
C MET A 178 -3.14 3.11 -9.17
N SER A 179 -3.69 2.64 -10.30
CA SER A 179 -5.11 2.27 -10.42
C SER A 179 -5.46 1.13 -9.46
N PHE A 180 -4.62 0.10 -9.38
CA PHE A 180 -4.80 -1.01 -8.44
C PHE A 180 -4.78 -0.54 -6.98
N ILE A 181 -3.79 0.26 -6.59
CA ILE A 181 -3.68 0.80 -5.22
C ILE A 181 -4.90 1.66 -4.89
N GLN A 182 -5.36 2.50 -5.82
CA GLN A 182 -6.56 3.30 -5.65
C GLN A 182 -7.80 2.43 -5.48
N GLN A 183 -7.97 1.40 -6.30
CA GLN A 183 -9.09 0.47 -6.22
C GLN A 183 -9.08 -0.35 -4.93
N SER A 184 -7.91 -0.76 -4.45
CA SER A 184 -7.75 -1.47 -3.17
C SER A 184 -7.98 -0.55 -1.97
N ALA A 185 -7.55 0.70 -2.03
CA ALA A 185 -7.76 1.69 -0.96
C ALA A 185 -9.21 2.23 -0.93
N SER A 186 -9.84 2.37 -2.09
CA SER A 186 -11.26 2.77 -2.22
C SER A 186 -12.21 1.58 -2.14
N ASN A 187 -11.71 0.39 -1.78
CA ASN A 187 -12.55 -0.79 -1.73
C ASN A 187 -13.48 -0.65 -0.54
N ASP A 188 -14.74 -0.24 -0.79
CA ASP A 188 -15.79 -0.08 0.22
C ASP A 188 -15.88 -1.32 1.11
N GLN A 189 -15.58 -2.49 0.56
CA GLN A 189 -15.56 -3.76 1.26
C GLN A 189 -14.47 -3.86 2.35
N VAL A 190 -13.29 -3.29 2.14
CA VAL A 190 -12.23 -3.26 3.19
C VAL A 190 -12.63 -2.29 4.28
N ALA A 191 -13.17 -1.12 3.92
CA ALA A 191 -13.67 -0.15 4.89
C ALA A 191 -14.87 -0.69 5.70
N GLU A 192 -15.72 -1.50 5.07
CA GLU A 192 -16.83 -2.21 5.70
C GLU A 192 -16.32 -3.27 6.68
N VAL A 193 -15.41 -4.14 6.27
CA VAL A 193 -14.79 -5.16 7.16
C VAL A 193 -14.11 -4.50 8.37
N VAL A 194 -13.39 -3.39 8.18
CA VAL A 194 -12.78 -2.65 9.29
C VAL A 194 -13.85 -2.07 10.23
N ARG A 195 -14.93 -1.50 9.68
CA ARG A 195 -16.03 -0.97 10.49
C ARG A 195 -16.74 -2.07 11.28
N ASP A 196 -16.92 -3.25 10.68
CA ASP A 196 -17.51 -4.41 11.33
C ASP A 196 -16.62 -4.93 12.46
N ILE A 197 -15.31 -5.00 12.24
CA ILE A 197 -14.31 -5.33 13.27
C ILE A 197 -14.41 -4.34 14.44
N GLU A 198 -14.43 -3.03 14.17
CA GLU A 198 -14.54 -2.01 15.21
C GLU A 198 -15.86 -2.13 15.99
N GLY A 199 -16.98 -2.37 15.29
CA GLY A 199 -18.29 -2.60 15.90
C GLY A 199 -18.34 -3.85 16.78
N GLN A 200 -17.78 -4.97 16.31
CA GLN A 200 -17.69 -6.22 17.06
C GLN A 200 -16.79 -6.10 18.29
N ILE A 201 -15.66 -5.39 18.19
CA ILE A 201 -14.80 -5.10 19.35
C ILE A 201 -15.56 -4.26 20.37
N GLY A 202 -16.30 -3.25 19.93
CA GLY A 202 -17.17 -2.44 20.80
C GLY A 202 -18.21 -3.29 21.52
N ALA A 203 -18.96 -4.11 20.77
CA ALA A 203 -19.97 -5.01 21.33
C ALA A 203 -19.37 -6.02 22.31
N CYS A 204 -18.24 -6.63 21.98
CA CYS A 204 -17.54 -7.58 22.85
C CYS A 204 -17.07 -6.91 24.15
N ARG A 205 -16.54 -5.69 24.06
CA ARG A 205 -16.15 -4.88 25.23
C ARG A 205 -17.35 -4.58 26.12
N ASP A 206 -18.48 -4.20 25.56
CA ASP A 206 -19.70 -3.90 26.30
C ASP A 206 -20.27 -5.15 26.99
N LEU A 207 -20.31 -6.29 26.28
CA LEU A 207 -20.73 -7.58 26.84
C LEU A 207 -19.82 -8.03 27.98
N LEU A 208 -18.49 -7.93 27.82
CA LEU A 208 -17.53 -8.24 28.87
C LEU A 208 -17.69 -7.30 30.07
N GLY A 209 -17.89 -6.00 29.82
CA GLY A 209 -18.14 -5.01 30.87
C GLY A 209 -19.39 -5.34 31.69
N GLN A 210 -20.49 -5.68 31.02
CA GLN A 210 -21.74 -6.10 31.65
C GLN A 210 -21.56 -7.40 32.44
N PHE A 211 -20.88 -8.39 31.88
CA PHE A 211 -20.60 -9.66 32.52
C PHE A 211 -19.79 -9.51 33.81
N VAL A 212 -18.71 -8.72 33.77
CA VAL A 212 -17.85 -8.45 34.93
C VAL A 212 -18.60 -7.66 36.00
N ALA A 213 -19.39 -6.65 35.61
CA ALA A 213 -20.21 -5.89 36.55
C ALA A 213 -21.25 -6.78 37.24
N TYR A 214 -21.98 -7.60 36.47
CA TYR A 214 -22.96 -8.55 36.99
C TYR A 214 -22.34 -9.51 38.02
N GLN A 215 -21.21 -10.14 37.66
CA GLN A 215 -20.44 -11.03 38.55
C GLN A 215 -20.06 -10.34 39.87
N ALA A 216 -19.52 -9.12 39.81
CA ALA A 216 -19.05 -8.40 41.00
C ALA A 216 -20.19 -8.02 41.95
N THR A 217 -21.30 -7.53 41.41
CA THR A 217 -22.43 -7.07 42.23
C THR A 217 -23.19 -8.23 42.87
N GLU A 218 -23.50 -9.28 42.10
CA GLU A 218 -24.28 -10.39 42.64
C GLU A 218 -23.49 -11.27 43.62
N ALA A 219 -22.22 -11.57 43.31
CA ALA A 219 -21.42 -12.44 44.18
C ALA A 219 -21.26 -11.83 45.58
N GLY A 220 -21.08 -10.50 45.67
CA GLY A 220 -21.02 -9.79 46.95
C GLY A 220 -22.35 -9.83 47.72
N GLN A 221 -23.47 -9.59 47.04
CA GLN A 221 -24.79 -9.55 47.67
C GLN A 221 -25.23 -10.92 48.20
N VAL A 222 -25.05 -11.99 47.42
CA VAL A 222 -25.48 -13.34 47.80
C VAL A 222 -24.68 -13.84 49.02
N VAL A 223 -23.36 -13.64 49.03
CA VAL A 223 -22.52 -14.03 50.17
C VAL A 223 -22.91 -13.27 51.44
N GLN A 224 -23.17 -11.96 51.33
CA GLN A 224 -23.55 -11.13 52.47
C GLN A 224 -24.95 -11.48 53.00
N GLN A 225 -25.93 -11.68 52.12
CA GLN A 225 -27.28 -12.09 52.51
C GLN A 225 -27.29 -13.46 53.19
N ARG A 226 -26.55 -14.42 52.65
CA ARG A 226 -26.41 -15.76 53.25
C ARG A 226 -25.78 -15.71 54.63
N ALA A 227 -24.69 -14.95 54.79
CA ALA A 227 -24.03 -14.78 56.09
C ALA A 227 -24.95 -14.13 57.14
N ARG A 228 -25.69 -13.09 56.74
CA ARG A 228 -26.63 -12.40 57.63
C ARG A 228 -27.77 -13.32 58.07
N LEU A 229 -28.37 -14.04 57.13
CA LEU A 229 -29.47 -14.97 57.43
C LEU A 229 -29.02 -16.10 58.37
N GLN A 230 -27.83 -16.65 58.14
CA GLN A 230 -27.26 -17.68 59.00
C GLN A 230 -27.04 -17.15 60.43
N ALA A 231 -26.51 -15.93 60.58
CA ALA A 231 -26.30 -15.30 61.87
C ALA A 231 -27.63 -15.02 62.61
N GLU A 232 -28.63 -14.45 61.93
CA GLU A 232 -29.95 -14.18 62.50
C GLU A 232 -30.64 -15.48 62.95
N THR A 233 -30.57 -16.53 62.13
CA THR A 233 -31.16 -17.83 62.45
C THR A 233 -30.49 -18.50 63.63
N GLN A 234 -29.15 -18.46 63.69
CA GLN A 234 -28.40 -19.00 64.82
C GLN A 234 -28.75 -18.27 66.13
N SER A 235 -28.94 -16.95 66.05
CA SER A 235 -29.36 -16.13 67.19
C SER A 235 -30.76 -16.54 67.68
N VAL A 236 -31.72 -16.71 66.76
CA VAL A 236 -33.08 -17.16 67.11
C VAL A 236 -33.06 -18.57 67.72
N SER A 237 -32.29 -19.50 67.14
CA SER A 237 -32.13 -20.86 67.66
C SER A 237 -31.61 -20.86 69.10
N THR A 238 -30.58 -20.05 69.38
CA THR A 238 -30.01 -19.89 70.73
C THR A 238 -31.03 -19.32 71.72
N ALA A 239 -31.86 -18.36 71.30
CA ALA A 239 -32.91 -17.79 72.13
C ALA A 239 -34.00 -18.83 72.47
N LEU A 240 -34.40 -19.65 71.49
CA LEU A 240 -35.35 -20.75 71.69
C LEU A 240 -34.81 -21.81 72.64
N ASP A 241 -33.53 -22.16 72.56
CA ASP A 241 -32.90 -23.07 73.52
C ASP A 241 -32.99 -22.52 74.95
N GLY A 242 -32.75 -21.21 75.12
CA GLY A 242 -32.93 -20.51 76.39
C GLY A 242 -34.37 -20.59 76.91
N ILE A 243 -35.36 -20.34 76.06
CA ILE A 243 -36.79 -20.48 76.41
C ILE A 243 -37.10 -21.92 76.83
N GLY A 244 -36.57 -22.91 76.12
CA GLY A 244 -36.71 -24.32 76.46
C GLY A 244 -36.12 -24.66 77.83
N VAL A 245 -34.97 -24.09 78.19
CA VAL A 245 -34.38 -24.22 79.53
C VAL A 245 -35.28 -23.60 80.60
N ILE A 246 -35.77 -22.38 80.38
CA ILE A 246 -36.67 -21.67 81.31
C ILE A 246 -37.97 -22.46 81.52
N ALA A 247 -38.56 -22.98 80.45
CA ALA A 247 -39.76 -23.80 80.49
C ALA A 247 -39.57 -25.09 81.33
N ARG A 248 -38.44 -25.79 81.14
CA ARG A 248 -38.10 -26.97 81.96
C ARG A 248 -37.89 -26.60 83.44
N GLN A 249 -37.19 -25.51 83.71
CA GLN A 249 -36.96 -25.03 85.08
C GLN A 249 -38.27 -24.61 85.77
N THR A 250 -39.18 -23.98 85.02
CA THR A 250 -40.51 -23.58 85.51
C THR A 250 -41.39 -24.79 85.79
N THR A 251 -41.31 -25.84 84.95
CA THR A 251 -41.95 -27.15 85.19
C THR A 251 -41.44 -27.79 86.49
N MET A 252 -40.13 -27.73 86.75
CA MET A 252 -39.56 -28.23 88.01
C MET A 252 -40.01 -27.40 89.22
N LEU A 253 -40.08 -26.07 89.07
CA LEU A 253 -40.53 -25.17 90.13
C LEU A 253 -42.01 -25.41 90.48
N SER A 254 -42.85 -25.63 89.46
CA SER A 254 -44.28 -25.86 89.66
C SER A 254 -44.58 -27.20 90.34
N ILE A 255 -43.76 -28.23 90.09
CA ILE A 255 -43.78 -29.48 90.85
C ILE A 255 -43.48 -29.22 92.33
N ASN A 256 -42.47 -28.40 92.65
CA ASN A 256 -42.16 -28.04 94.03
C ASN A 256 -43.33 -27.29 94.70
N VAL A 257 -44.00 -26.39 93.98
CA VAL A 257 -45.20 -25.69 94.46
C VAL A 257 -46.34 -26.68 94.73
N ALA A 258 -46.61 -27.60 93.81
CA ALA A 258 -47.65 -28.63 93.97
C ALA A 258 -47.38 -29.54 95.18
N ILE A 259 -46.12 -29.93 95.40
CA ILE A 259 -45.71 -30.72 96.57
C ILE A 259 -45.95 -29.95 97.88
N GLN A 260 -45.56 -28.68 97.96
CA GLN A 260 -45.77 -27.87 99.17
C GLN A 260 -47.26 -27.58 99.41
N ALA A 261 -48.03 -27.36 98.35
CA ALA A 261 -49.47 -27.19 98.41
C ALA A 261 -50.16 -28.45 98.95
N ALA A 262 -49.75 -29.64 98.50
CA ALA A 262 -50.23 -30.91 99.06
C ALA A 262 -49.85 -31.08 100.55
N ARG A 263 -48.66 -30.60 100.93
CA ARG A 263 -48.14 -30.67 102.32
C ARG A 263 -48.89 -29.75 103.29
N ALA A 264 -49.45 -28.65 102.80
CA ALA A 264 -50.26 -27.70 103.57
C ALA A 264 -51.72 -28.16 103.79
N GLY A 265 -52.13 -29.29 103.22
CA GLY A 265 -53.47 -29.86 103.42
C GLY A 265 -54.58 -28.98 102.85
N ASP A 266 -55.67 -28.79 103.60
CA ASP A 266 -56.84 -28.02 103.14
C ASP A 266 -56.53 -26.56 102.81
N VAL A 267 -55.56 -25.95 103.48
CA VAL A 267 -55.14 -24.55 103.26
C VAL A 267 -54.37 -24.39 101.94
N GLY A 268 -53.80 -25.47 101.41
CA GLY A 268 -52.99 -25.47 100.19
C GLY A 268 -53.75 -25.72 98.88
N LYS A 269 -55.05 -26.03 98.93
CA LYS A 269 -55.85 -26.40 97.73
C LYS A 269 -55.79 -25.36 96.61
N GLY A 270 -55.84 -24.06 96.93
CA GLY A 270 -55.72 -22.98 95.93
C GLY A 270 -54.34 -22.90 95.28
N PHE A 271 -53.27 -23.11 96.07
CA PHE A 271 -51.90 -23.14 95.55
C PHE A 271 -51.61 -24.36 94.68
N MET A 272 -52.30 -25.49 94.92
CA MET A 272 -52.18 -26.69 94.09
C MET A 272 -52.73 -26.47 92.67
N VAL A 273 -53.87 -25.76 92.55
CA VAL A 273 -54.43 -25.37 91.24
C VAL A 273 -53.45 -24.46 90.49
N ILE A 274 -52.89 -23.45 91.17
CA ILE A 274 -51.89 -22.54 90.58
C ILE A 274 -50.64 -23.30 90.14
N GLY A 275 -50.12 -24.22 90.97
CA GLY A 275 -48.96 -25.04 90.62
C GLY A 275 -49.19 -25.92 89.38
N ASN A 276 -50.36 -26.56 89.29
CA ASN A 276 -50.73 -27.33 88.10
C ASN A 276 -50.88 -26.45 86.86
N GLU A 277 -51.47 -25.25 86.99
CA GLU A 277 -51.61 -24.32 85.87
C GLU A 277 -50.24 -23.83 85.35
N ILE A 278 -49.33 -23.46 86.27
CA ILE A 278 -47.94 -23.09 85.91
C ILE A 278 -47.23 -24.25 85.23
N ARG A 279 -47.45 -25.49 85.68
CA ARG A 279 -46.88 -26.69 85.05
C ARG A 279 -47.36 -26.85 83.61
N THR A 280 -48.68 -26.78 83.39
CA THR A 280 -49.28 -26.90 82.07
C THR A 280 -48.74 -25.82 81.15
N LEU A 281 -48.73 -24.55 81.59
CA LEU A 281 -48.22 -23.43 80.82
C LEU A 281 -46.74 -23.58 80.46
N ALA A 282 -45.92 -24.05 81.41
CA ALA A 282 -44.50 -24.30 81.16
C ALA A 282 -44.27 -25.43 80.15
N GLN A 283 -45.09 -26.49 80.19
CA GLN A 283 -45.04 -27.56 79.20
C GLN A 283 -45.49 -27.06 77.82
N GLU A 284 -46.55 -26.26 77.72
CA GLU A 284 -46.99 -25.63 76.47
C GLU A 284 -45.91 -24.73 75.86
N VAL A 285 -45.24 -23.90 76.67
CA VAL A 285 -44.12 -23.06 76.23
C VAL A 285 -42.95 -23.93 75.71
N HIS A 286 -42.67 -25.06 76.36
CA HIS A 286 -41.62 -25.97 75.90
C HIS A 286 -41.96 -26.57 74.53
N VAL A 287 -43.19 -27.06 74.35
CA VAL A 287 -43.66 -27.62 73.07
C VAL A 287 -43.67 -26.55 71.98
N LEU A 288 -44.15 -25.34 72.29
CA LEU A 288 -44.15 -24.23 71.34
C LEU A 288 -42.73 -23.86 70.91
N SER A 289 -41.78 -23.83 71.85
CA SER A 289 -40.37 -23.55 71.54
C SER A 289 -39.77 -24.62 70.61
N GLN A 290 -40.13 -25.90 70.77
CA GLN A 290 -39.70 -26.97 69.89
C GLN A 290 -40.33 -26.85 68.49
N ASP A 291 -41.63 -26.52 68.40
CA ASP A 291 -42.30 -26.31 67.12
C ASP A 291 -41.68 -25.14 66.35
N ILE A 292 -41.39 -24.03 67.02
CA ILE A 292 -40.69 -22.89 66.40
C ILE A 292 -39.29 -23.31 65.93
N HIS A 293 -38.55 -24.10 66.71
CA HIS A 293 -37.24 -24.60 66.31
C HIS A 293 -37.31 -25.43 65.01
N ALA A 294 -38.26 -26.37 64.93
CA ALA A 294 -38.48 -27.18 63.74
C ALA A 294 -38.90 -26.33 62.52
N ARG A 295 -39.70 -25.27 62.73
CA ARG A 295 -40.07 -24.31 61.68
C ARG A 295 -38.87 -23.50 61.19
N ILE A 296 -37.99 -23.06 62.09
CA ILE A 296 -36.74 -22.35 61.75
C ILE A 296 -35.81 -23.25 60.93
N GLU A 297 -35.64 -24.51 61.31
CA GLU A 297 -34.83 -25.48 60.54
C GLU A 297 -35.41 -25.71 59.14
N THR A 298 -36.74 -25.83 59.05
CA THR A 298 -37.42 -25.99 57.76
C THR A 298 -37.24 -24.75 56.90
N LEU A 299 -37.38 -23.56 57.47
CA LEU A 299 -37.13 -22.28 56.79
C LEU A 299 -35.69 -22.21 56.25
N MET A 300 -34.70 -22.60 57.07
CA MET A 300 -33.30 -22.66 56.61
C MET A 300 -33.11 -23.61 55.44
N ARG A 301 -33.73 -24.79 55.50
CA ARG A 301 -33.67 -25.74 54.39
C ARG A 301 -34.27 -25.16 53.11
N THR A 302 -35.43 -24.52 53.20
CA THR A 302 -36.07 -23.87 52.05
C THR A 302 -35.21 -22.75 51.46
N VAL A 303 -34.64 -21.90 52.32
CA VAL A 303 -33.78 -20.81 51.83
C VAL A 303 -32.47 -21.33 51.23
N MET A 304 -31.89 -22.41 51.77
CA MET A 304 -30.72 -23.04 51.14
C MET A 304 -31.04 -23.61 49.75
N VAL A 305 -32.23 -24.18 49.55
CA VAL A 305 -32.69 -24.63 48.23
C VAL A 305 -32.87 -23.44 47.28
N ASP A 306 -33.49 -22.33 47.72
CA ASP A 306 -33.62 -21.11 46.91
C ASP A 306 -32.24 -20.56 46.48
N PHE A 307 -31.27 -20.51 47.39
CA PHE A 307 -29.90 -20.11 47.05
C PHE A 307 -29.23 -21.06 46.04
N GLN A 308 -29.49 -22.36 46.13
CA GLN A 308 -28.96 -23.35 45.20
C GLN A 308 -29.57 -23.16 43.80
N GLU A 309 -30.89 -23.02 43.70
CA GLU A 309 -31.59 -22.78 42.43
C GLU A 309 -31.14 -21.46 41.79
N ARG A 310 -30.93 -20.40 42.58
CA ARG A 310 -30.39 -19.13 42.09
C ARG A 310 -28.95 -19.26 41.61
N ALA A 311 -28.12 -20.05 42.30
CA ALA A 311 -26.76 -20.34 41.85
C ALA A 311 -26.72 -21.11 40.52
N GLU A 312 -27.63 -22.08 40.33
CA GLU A 312 -27.77 -22.82 39.07
C GLU A 312 -28.29 -21.93 37.93
N SER A 313 -29.31 -21.11 38.19
CA SER A 313 -29.80 -20.12 37.22
C SER A 313 -28.71 -19.12 36.85
N ARG A 314 -27.88 -18.71 37.79
CA ARG A 314 -26.75 -17.83 37.53
C ARG A 314 -25.69 -18.52 36.66
N ALA A 315 -25.33 -19.76 36.97
CA ALA A 315 -24.35 -20.52 36.18
C ALA A 315 -24.81 -20.68 34.72
N THR A 316 -26.11 -20.91 34.48
CA THR A 316 -26.65 -21.00 33.12
C THR A 316 -26.62 -19.66 32.37
N MET A 317 -26.97 -18.54 33.03
CA MET A 317 -26.83 -17.20 32.44
C MET A 317 -25.38 -16.82 32.14
N GLU A 318 -24.45 -17.15 33.04
CA GLU A 318 -23.02 -16.93 32.84
C GLU A 318 -22.50 -17.73 31.64
N GLN A 319 -22.90 -18.99 31.54
CA GLN A 319 -22.49 -19.84 30.43
C GLN A 319 -23.05 -19.37 29.08
N SER A 320 -24.30 -18.88 29.05
CA SER A 320 -24.87 -18.25 27.86
C SER A 320 -24.14 -16.96 27.48
N SER A 321 -23.81 -16.10 28.46
CA SER A 321 -23.07 -14.85 28.21
C SER A 321 -21.66 -15.12 27.68
N ILE A 322 -20.95 -16.08 28.26
CA ILE A 322 -19.64 -16.53 27.77
C ILE A 322 -19.79 -17.11 26.35
N GLY A 323 -20.83 -17.89 26.08
CA GLY A 323 -21.12 -18.42 24.74
C GLY A 323 -21.23 -17.30 23.69
N HIS A 324 -21.99 -16.24 23.98
CA HIS A 324 -22.11 -15.09 23.08
C HIS A 324 -20.80 -14.32 22.88
N ILE A 325 -19.98 -14.21 23.94
CA ILE A 325 -18.65 -13.59 23.83
C ILE A 325 -17.76 -14.42 22.90
N VAL A 326 -17.75 -15.75 23.05
CA VAL A 326 -16.98 -16.65 22.18
C VAL A 326 -17.44 -16.54 20.73
N GLU A 327 -18.74 -16.57 20.47
CA GLU A 327 -19.31 -16.43 19.12
C GLU A 327 -18.92 -15.09 18.46
N THR A 328 -18.95 -14.00 19.24
CA THR A 328 -18.51 -12.67 18.76
C THR A 328 -17.01 -12.66 18.45
N LEU A 329 -16.19 -13.31 19.28
CA LEU A 329 -14.75 -13.42 19.06
C LEU A 329 -14.39 -14.30 17.86
N ASP A 330 -15.14 -15.36 17.61
CA ASP A 330 -14.97 -16.22 16.44
C ASP A 330 -15.27 -15.43 15.15
N CYS A 331 -16.37 -14.67 15.13
CA CYS A 331 -16.69 -13.80 14.00
C CYS A 331 -15.64 -12.71 13.77
N LEU A 332 -15.13 -12.11 14.86
CA LEU A 332 -14.02 -11.15 14.80
C LEU A 332 -12.76 -11.79 14.20
N ALA A 333 -12.41 -13.02 14.61
CA ALA A 333 -11.25 -13.74 14.10
C ALA A 333 -11.38 -14.03 12.60
N GLU A 334 -12.58 -14.38 12.13
CA GLU A 334 -12.88 -14.62 10.71
C GLU A 334 -12.73 -13.33 9.88
N ASN A 335 -13.27 -12.21 10.37
CA ASN A 335 -13.13 -10.90 9.72
C ASN A 335 -11.67 -10.44 9.66
N VAL A 336 -10.91 -10.60 10.75
CA VAL A 336 -9.47 -10.28 10.77
C VAL A 336 -8.69 -11.17 9.80
N THR A 337 -9.02 -12.46 9.71
CA THR A 337 -8.38 -13.38 8.76
C THR A 337 -8.64 -12.97 7.31
N THR A 338 -9.88 -12.55 7.01
CA THR A 338 -10.25 -12.02 5.70
C THR A 338 -9.45 -10.76 5.35
N LEU A 339 -9.34 -9.83 6.30
CA LEU A 339 -8.55 -8.60 6.12
C LEU A 339 -7.06 -8.89 5.87
N LEU A 340 -6.46 -9.81 6.65
CA LEU A 340 -5.06 -10.20 6.48
C LEU A 340 -4.80 -10.89 5.15
N THR A 341 -5.76 -11.70 4.67
CA THR A 341 -5.66 -12.35 3.36
C THR A 341 -5.70 -11.31 2.25
N HIS A 342 -6.64 -10.36 2.33
CA HIS A 342 -6.71 -9.26 1.37
C HIS A 342 -5.43 -8.41 1.34
N GLN A 343 -4.87 -8.07 2.50
CA GLN A 343 -3.60 -7.34 2.58
C GLN A 343 -2.45 -8.11 1.94
N ARG A 344 -2.38 -9.43 2.15
CA ARG A 344 -1.36 -10.28 1.52
C ARG A 344 -1.49 -10.24 -0.01
N ASP A 345 -2.69 -10.35 -0.54
CA ASP A 345 -2.94 -10.32 -1.98
C ASP A 345 -2.53 -8.98 -2.59
N VAL A 346 -2.85 -7.87 -1.90
CA VAL A 346 -2.42 -6.52 -2.30
C VAL A 346 -0.89 -6.41 -2.33
N LEU A 347 -0.20 -6.87 -1.29
CA LEU A 347 1.27 -6.83 -1.23
C LEU A 347 1.91 -7.67 -2.33
N GLN A 348 1.40 -8.88 -2.57
CA GLN A 348 1.91 -9.76 -3.62
C GLN A 348 1.72 -9.14 -5.02
N LYS A 349 0.58 -8.48 -5.24
CA LYS A 349 0.33 -7.77 -6.50
C LYS A 349 1.30 -6.60 -6.69
N VAL A 350 1.50 -5.79 -5.65
CA VAL A 350 2.46 -4.67 -5.67
C VAL A 350 3.87 -5.16 -5.95
N GLU A 351 4.30 -6.27 -5.33
CA GLU A 351 5.61 -6.89 -5.58
C GLU A 351 5.76 -7.33 -7.05
N THR A 352 4.75 -8.02 -7.58
CA THR A 352 4.74 -8.49 -8.98
C THR A 352 4.82 -7.33 -9.98
N GLU A 353 4.04 -6.26 -9.76
CA GLU A 353 4.08 -5.07 -10.62
C GLU A 353 5.41 -4.32 -10.48
N ASN A 354 5.98 -4.26 -9.28
CA ASN A 354 7.29 -3.64 -9.07
C ASN A 354 8.42 -4.40 -9.80
N GLU A 355 8.40 -5.73 -9.81
CA GLU A 355 9.31 -6.52 -10.64
C GLU A 355 9.09 -6.27 -12.14
N ALA A 356 7.83 -6.13 -12.56
CA ALA A 356 7.49 -5.84 -13.94
C ALA A 356 8.01 -4.46 -14.39
N ILE A 357 8.05 -3.46 -13.49
CA ILE A 357 8.66 -2.13 -13.69
C ILE A 357 10.19 -2.20 -13.74
N ALA A 358 10.81 -3.04 -12.92
CA ALA A 358 12.26 -3.12 -12.84
C ALA A 358 12.90 -3.63 -14.15
N ARG A 359 12.25 -4.57 -14.85
CA ARG A 359 12.82 -5.19 -16.08
C ARG A 359 13.06 -4.19 -17.22
N PRO A 360 12.07 -3.40 -17.67
CA PRO A 360 12.31 -2.38 -18.69
C PRO A 360 13.38 -1.36 -18.29
N ILE A 361 13.48 -1.02 -17.00
CA ILE A 361 14.52 -0.10 -16.51
C ILE A 361 15.91 -0.70 -16.71
N LEU A 362 16.10 -1.98 -16.37
CA LEU A 362 17.37 -2.68 -16.59
C LEU A 362 17.72 -2.77 -18.08
N ASP A 363 16.74 -3.07 -18.95
CA ASP A 363 16.96 -3.14 -20.40
C ASP A 363 17.32 -1.77 -20.99
N MET A 364 16.72 -0.69 -20.49
CA MET A 364 17.08 0.68 -20.84
C MET A 364 18.50 1.02 -20.37
N MET A 365 18.89 0.61 -19.16
CA MET A 365 20.26 0.81 -18.66
C MET A 365 21.30 0.09 -19.53
N GLY A 366 21.01 -1.12 -20.00
CA GLY A 366 21.85 -1.79 -20.99
C GLY A 366 21.92 -1.03 -22.31
N SER A 367 20.77 -0.49 -22.75
CA SER A 367 20.69 0.29 -23.99
C SER A 367 21.51 1.59 -23.92
N ILE A 368 21.71 2.21 -22.75
CA ILE A 368 22.50 3.45 -22.56
C ILE A 368 23.98 3.28 -23.00
N GLN A 369 24.52 2.06 -23.04
CA GLN A 369 25.89 1.80 -23.52
C GLN A 369 26.12 2.29 -24.97
N PHE A 370 25.07 2.47 -25.77
CA PHE A 370 25.17 3.06 -27.11
C PHE A 370 25.82 4.45 -27.12
N GLN A 371 25.74 5.21 -26.02
CA GLN A 371 26.35 6.53 -25.92
C GLN A 371 27.87 6.47 -26.07
N ASP A 372 28.50 5.45 -25.49
CA ASP A 372 29.95 5.26 -25.59
C ASP A 372 30.36 4.84 -27.01
N ILE A 373 29.63 3.90 -27.61
CA ILE A 373 29.81 3.48 -29.01
C ILE A 373 29.67 4.68 -29.96
N THR A 374 28.64 5.50 -29.75
CA THR A 374 28.37 6.72 -30.54
C THR A 374 29.51 7.72 -30.40
N ARG A 375 29.97 7.97 -29.16
CA ARG A 375 31.13 8.85 -28.89
C ARG A 375 32.38 8.36 -29.63
N GLN A 376 32.71 7.08 -29.54
CA GLN A 376 33.89 6.52 -30.19
C GLN A 376 33.81 6.59 -31.72
N GLN A 377 32.65 6.32 -32.31
CA GLN A 377 32.46 6.46 -33.75
C GLN A 377 32.56 7.92 -34.21
N ILE A 378 32.05 8.88 -33.42
CA ILE A 378 32.22 10.32 -33.71
C ILE A 378 33.70 10.74 -33.63
N GLU A 379 34.44 10.28 -32.63
CA GLU A 379 35.90 10.55 -32.52
C GLU A 379 36.66 9.99 -33.74
N GLN A 380 36.27 8.80 -34.21
CA GLN A 380 36.83 8.22 -35.43
C GLN A 380 36.48 9.05 -36.67
N LEU A 381 35.23 9.50 -36.81
CA LEU A 381 34.79 10.38 -37.89
C LEU A 381 35.57 11.71 -37.89
N ASN A 382 35.83 12.27 -36.72
CA ASN A 382 36.64 13.48 -36.59
C ASN A 382 38.10 13.23 -37.01
N THR A 383 38.65 12.06 -36.67
CA THR A 383 39.99 11.63 -37.11
C THR A 383 40.04 11.48 -38.63
N MET A 384 39.03 10.86 -39.24
CA MET A 384 38.88 10.78 -40.71
C MET A 384 38.81 12.16 -41.36
N SER A 385 38.02 13.07 -40.78
CA SER A 385 37.86 14.44 -41.27
C SER A 385 39.17 15.25 -41.18
N THR A 386 39.92 15.08 -40.09
CA THR A 386 41.24 15.72 -39.93
C THR A 386 42.25 15.15 -40.92
N MET A 387 42.26 13.83 -41.11
CA MET A 387 43.14 13.14 -42.07
C MET A 387 42.91 13.63 -43.50
N VAL A 388 41.65 13.73 -43.93
CA VAL A 388 41.33 14.20 -45.29
C VAL A 388 41.65 15.69 -45.47
N THR A 389 41.40 16.52 -44.45
CA THR A 389 41.71 17.96 -44.51
C THR A 389 43.22 18.16 -44.67
N SER A 390 44.03 17.51 -43.84
CA SER A 390 45.50 17.53 -43.95
C SER A 390 45.98 17.05 -45.32
N HIS A 391 45.39 15.98 -45.85
CA HIS A 391 45.77 15.46 -47.17
C HIS A 391 45.34 16.38 -48.32
N MET A 392 44.22 17.11 -48.18
CA MET A 392 43.80 18.14 -49.13
C MET A 392 44.73 19.36 -49.10
N ASP A 393 45.18 19.78 -47.92
CA ASP A 393 46.16 20.85 -47.77
C ASP A 393 47.51 20.46 -48.42
N GLU A 394 48.00 19.24 -48.15
CA GLU A 394 49.20 18.69 -48.82
C GLU A 394 49.07 18.66 -50.36
N LEU A 395 47.88 18.30 -50.86
CA LEU A 395 47.60 18.29 -52.30
C LEU A 395 47.53 19.70 -52.90
N ALA A 396 46.99 20.67 -52.16
CA ALA A 396 46.94 22.07 -52.58
C ALA A 396 48.34 22.67 -52.67
N GLU A 397 49.20 22.46 -51.65
CA GLU A 397 50.61 22.89 -51.67
C GLU A 397 51.39 22.29 -52.86
N ARG A 398 51.12 21.02 -53.19
CA ARG A 398 51.73 20.35 -54.37
C ARG A 398 51.28 20.97 -55.70
N LEU A 399 50.04 21.42 -55.81
CA LEU A 399 49.54 22.13 -56.99
C LEU A 399 50.17 23.54 -57.12
N GLU A 400 50.55 24.15 -56.01
CA GLU A 400 51.28 25.43 -55.96
C GLU A 400 52.80 25.30 -56.20
N GLY A 401 53.29 24.07 -56.41
CA GLY A 401 54.67 23.79 -56.79
C GLY A 401 55.61 23.40 -55.64
N ALA A 402 55.09 23.11 -54.45
CA ALA A 402 55.87 22.54 -53.36
C ALA A 402 56.30 21.09 -53.68
N GLU A 403 57.55 20.73 -53.35
CA GLU A 403 58.04 19.35 -53.47
C GLU A 403 57.32 18.45 -52.46
N ARG A 404 56.99 17.22 -52.87
CA ARG A 404 56.30 16.24 -52.02
C ARG A 404 57.13 15.97 -50.76
N PRO A 405 56.58 16.17 -49.55
CA PRO A 405 57.21 15.71 -48.33
C PRO A 405 57.48 14.19 -48.42
N ALA A 406 58.66 13.74 -47.98
CA ALA A 406 59.07 12.33 -48.09
C ALA A 406 58.12 11.34 -47.36
N ASP A 407 57.28 11.84 -46.44
CA ASP A 407 56.35 11.07 -45.61
C ASP A 407 54.87 11.20 -46.04
N SER A 408 54.58 11.96 -47.10
CA SER A 408 53.21 12.08 -47.61
C SER A 408 52.81 10.81 -48.36
N GLY A 409 52.20 9.85 -47.66
CA GLY A 409 51.56 8.68 -48.27
C GLY A 409 50.37 9.05 -49.18
N THR A 410 49.94 8.13 -50.04
CA THR A 410 48.76 8.33 -50.91
C THR A 410 47.46 8.22 -50.12
N MET A 411 46.34 8.72 -50.67
CA MET A 411 45.01 8.55 -50.06
C MET A 411 44.68 7.07 -49.83
N SER A 412 44.97 6.18 -50.78
CA SER A 412 44.85 4.73 -50.58
C SER A 412 45.60 4.23 -49.33
N HIS A 413 46.85 4.67 -49.11
CA HIS A 413 47.62 4.27 -47.92
C HIS A 413 46.99 4.82 -46.62
N LYS A 414 46.47 6.05 -46.64
CA LYS A 414 45.76 6.63 -45.50
C LYS A 414 44.43 5.89 -45.22
N LEU A 415 43.72 5.41 -46.24
CA LEU A 415 42.52 4.56 -46.09
C LEU A 415 42.85 3.17 -45.52
N ASP A 416 43.96 2.56 -45.93
CA ASP A 416 44.41 1.27 -45.37
C ASP A 416 44.82 1.42 -43.90
N ALA A 417 45.53 2.50 -43.56
CA ALA A 417 45.88 2.83 -42.18
C ALA A 417 44.64 3.09 -41.31
N LEU A 418 43.64 3.80 -41.86
CA LEU A 418 42.35 4.00 -41.20
C LEU A 418 41.64 2.68 -40.92
N PHE A 419 41.62 1.76 -41.90
CA PHE A 419 41.00 0.45 -41.75
C PHE A 419 41.69 -0.41 -40.68
N ALA A 420 43.02 -0.37 -40.63
CA ALA A 420 43.81 -1.05 -39.61
C ALA A 420 43.53 -0.49 -38.21
N GLY A 421 43.31 0.83 -38.10
CA GLY A 421 43.03 1.52 -36.85
C GLY A 421 41.62 1.34 -36.29
N TYR A 422 40.67 0.78 -37.06
CA TYR A 422 39.35 0.46 -36.50
C TYR A 422 39.49 -0.58 -35.38
N VAL A 423 38.71 -0.40 -34.32
CA VAL A 423 38.64 -1.35 -33.20
C VAL A 423 37.31 -2.11 -33.23
N MET A 424 36.25 -1.49 -33.76
CA MET A 424 34.91 -2.07 -33.80
C MET A 424 34.64 -2.84 -35.10
N ASP A 425 34.02 -4.02 -35.00
CA ASP A 425 33.59 -4.81 -36.16
C ASP A 425 32.55 -4.07 -37.01
N SER A 426 31.67 -3.28 -36.37
CA SER A 426 30.72 -2.41 -37.08
C SER A 426 31.42 -1.42 -38.01
N GLN A 427 32.54 -0.83 -37.58
CA GLN A 427 33.34 0.08 -38.40
C GLN A 427 34.01 -0.65 -39.56
N ARG A 428 34.62 -1.82 -39.31
CA ARG A 428 35.28 -2.62 -40.37
C ARG A 428 34.30 -3.08 -41.43
N ASN A 429 33.13 -3.56 -41.01
CA ASN A 429 32.08 -4.04 -41.91
C ASN A 429 31.55 -2.90 -42.78
N THR A 430 31.33 -1.73 -42.18
CA THR A 430 30.89 -0.52 -42.90
C THR A 430 31.92 -0.07 -43.94
N HIS A 431 33.21 -0.13 -43.61
CA HIS A 431 34.31 0.18 -44.53
C HIS A 431 34.42 -0.81 -45.70
N ARG A 432 34.37 -2.12 -45.43
CA ARG A 432 34.40 -3.16 -46.48
C ARG A 432 33.20 -3.05 -47.41
N ALA A 433 32.03 -2.76 -46.85
CA ALA A 433 30.82 -2.57 -47.63
C ALA A 433 30.94 -1.37 -48.60
N ALA A 434 31.63 -0.29 -48.20
CA ALA A 434 31.92 0.84 -49.08
C ALA A 434 32.88 0.47 -50.22
N GLN A 435 33.81 -0.46 -49.99
CA GLN A 435 34.74 -0.99 -50.99
C GLN A 435 34.09 -2.00 -51.96
N GLY A 436 32.78 -2.27 -51.84
CA GLY A 436 32.08 -3.25 -52.68
C GLY A 436 32.42 -4.70 -52.35
N GLN A 437 33.17 -4.94 -51.26
CA GLN A 437 33.42 -6.28 -50.73
C GLN A 437 32.20 -6.65 -49.88
N GLY A 438 31.31 -7.48 -50.44
CA GLY A 438 30.13 -7.97 -49.73
C GLY A 438 30.48 -8.66 -48.41
N SER A 439 29.50 -8.74 -47.51
CA SER A 439 29.55 -9.30 -46.14
C SER A 439 29.90 -10.80 -46.05
N ASP A 440 30.59 -11.39 -47.04
CA ASP A 440 30.88 -12.83 -47.12
C ASP A 440 32.23 -13.24 -46.52
N ALA A 441 32.96 -12.32 -45.87
CA ALA A 441 34.13 -12.69 -45.10
C ALA A 441 33.69 -13.23 -43.73
N VAL A 442 33.72 -14.56 -43.60
CA VAL A 442 33.69 -15.37 -42.36
C VAL A 442 34.26 -14.58 -41.17
N PRO A 443 33.57 -14.55 -40.00
CA PRO A 443 34.12 -13.90 -38.81
C PRO A 443 35.47 -14.53 -38.50
N GLN A 444 36.56 -13.79 -38.72
CA GLN A 444 37.86 -14.21 -38.24
C GLN A 444 37.78 -14.19 -36.72
N THR A 445 37.89 -15.39 -36.16
CA THR A 445 37.90 -15.76 -34.77
C THR A 445 38.43 -14.66 -33.85
N ALA A 446 37.54 -14.23 -32.94
CA ALA A 446 37.78 -13.55 -31.67
C ALA A 446 39.22 -13.13 -31.37
N ALA A 447 39.49 -11.83 -31.54
CA ALA A 447 40.41 -11.12 -30.68
C ALA A 447 39.59 -10.25 -29.72
N ILE A 448 39.05 -10.92 -28.70
CA ILE A 448 38.68 -10.33 -27.41
C ILE A 448 37.71 -9.14 -27.49
N GLU A 449 36.42 -9.44 -27.41
CA GLU A 449 35.44 -8.50 -26.84
C GLU A 449 35.78 -8.31 -25.36
N LEU A 450 36.73 -7.42 -25.06
CA LEU A 450 36.87 -6.83 -23.73
C LEU A 450 36.25 -5.46 -23.88
N PHE A 451 35.09 -5.24 -23.27
CA PHE A 451 34.83 -4.11 -22.36
C PHE A 451 33.67 -4.48 -21.44
#